data_AF-A0AAU4F3M8-F1
#
_entry.id   AF-A0AAU4F3M8-F1
#
_cell.length_a   1.000
_cell.length_b   1.000
_cell.length_c   1.000
_cell.angle_alpha   90.00
_cell.angle_beta   90.00
_cell.angle_gamma   90.00
#
_symmetry.space_group_name_H-M   'P 1'
#
loop_
_entity.id
_entity.type
_entity.pdbx_description
1 polymer ?
#
loop_
_entity_poly.entity_id
_entity_poly.type
_entity_poly.pdbx_seq_one_letter_code
_entity_poly.pdbx_strand_id
1 'polypeptide(L)'
;MSVEASSSEWLRVKLPEKITTATASALLAKRTPAERDAPLDLDLTNVAVVDITGLMIVLSALNERSSAGLETRISLPRHPEAINLLLDSEFPSAAAMVTRPQLGTLHWTDGALPLRDQVRLLLRPPPSRPSSTAYERLRDERFFGFLTYSFQAEPQVASIITTEWSRWRGPLILSFLDTALTHHGAEIARVVIYELLTNAVLHPEGDLLTVGSWVDSTGGDRAKELVISVWDNGKSMIGTLRNGLSENRPIRVAEAAVDDTFVVDASAWQPRWPTYTARWTPGRDAADEELLLASVFPGISHRQAKAPPNPVLRGREFPQGYGLHALYRCAADLFGGSLEIRTGNQQLNLVSTRRHRHRGVRRYRAHVARVPGQPFHGNLLTVRIPLRHAR
;
A
#
# COMPACT_ATOMS: atom_id res chain seq x y z
N MET A 1 -20.00 -9.56 -12.38
CA MET A 1 -18.69 -10.11 -12.80
C MET A 1 -18.99 -11.38 -13.55
N SER A 2 -18.72 -11.41 -14.85
CA SER A 2 -18.83 -12.62 -15.67
C SER A 2 -17.42 -13.06 -16.05
N VAL A 3 -17.16 -14.35 -15.91
CA VAL A 3 -16.01 -15.01 -16.54
C VAL A 3 -16.54 -15.56 -17.85
N GLU A 4 -16.02 -15.08 -18.96
CA GLU A 4 -16.39 -15.52 -20.29
C GLU A 4 -15.19 -16.24 -20.89
N ALA A 5 -15.34 -17.53 -21.19
CA ALA A 5 -14.39 -18.22 -22.05
C ALA A 5 -14.50 -17.60 -23.44
N SER A 6 -13.49 -16.83 -23.84
CA SER A 6 -13.42 -16.33 -25.20
C SER A 6 -13.10 -17.49 -26.15
N SER A 7 -13.40 -17.38 -27.44
CA SER A 7 -13.01 -18.35 -28.47
C SER A 7 -11.49 -18.40 -28.74
N SER A 8 -10.68 -17.81 -27.85
CA SER A 8 -9.22 -17.78 -27.84
C SER A 8 -8.70 -18.20 -26.46
N GLU A 9 -7.46 -18.73 -26.39
CA GLU A 9 -6.78 -19.31 -25.21
C GLU A 9 -6.72 -18.46 -23.91
N TRP A 10 -7.35 -17.28 -23.89
CA TRP A 10 -7.29 -16.31 -22.81
C TRP A 10 -8.55 -16.33 -21.95
N LEU A 11 -8.36 -16.47 -20.63
CA LEU A 11 -9.41 -16.26 -19.64
C LEU A 11 -9.70 -14.77 -19.50
N ARG A 12 -10.86 -14.33 -19.99
CA ARG A 12 -11.25 -12.92 -19.88
C ARG A 12 -11.93 -12.63 -18.54
N VAL A 13 -11.35 -11.69 -17.79
CA VAL A 13 -11.86 -11.21 -16.51
C VAL A 13 -12.27 -9.75 -16.64
N LYS A 14 -13.58 -9.51 -16.69
CA LYS A 14 -14.16 -8.17 -16.75
C LYS A 14 -14.08 -7.49 -15.40
N LEU A 15 -13.32 -6.40 -15.32
CA LEU A 15 -13.26 -5.54 -14.14
C LEU A 15 -14.60 -4.78 -13.98
N PRO A 16 -15.04 -4.56 -12.73
CA PRO A 16 -16.24 -3.79 -12.47
C PRO A 16 -16.03 -2.32 -12.85
N GLU A 17 -17.13 -1.59 -13.03
CA GLU A 17 -17.11 -0.16 -13.38
C GLU A 17 -16.27 0.69 -12.42
N LYS A 18 -16.21 0.28 -11.15
CA LYS A 18 -15.38 0.92 -10.12
C LYS A 18 -14.33 -0.04 -9.56
N ILE A 19 -13.06 0.30 -9.75
CA ILE A 19 -11.92 -0.36 -9.11
C ILE A 19 -11.67 0.29 -7.74
N THR A 20 -11.88 -0.47 -6.67
CA THR A 20 -11.55 -0.12 -5.27
C THR A 20 -10.75 -1.26 -4.65
N THR A 21 -10.20 -1.06 -3.45
CA THR A 21 -9.63 -2.15 -2.65
C THR A 21 -10.57 -3.36 -2.60
N ALA A 22 -11.86 -3.15 -2.29
CA ALA A 22 -12.82 -4.23 -2.13
C ALA A 22 -13.11 -4.96 -3.45
N THR A 23 -13.31 -4.23 -4.55
CA THR A 23 -13.65 -4.83 -5.84
C THR A 23 -12.45 -5.53 -6.48
N ALA A 24 -11.24 -4.96 -6.36
CA ALA A 24 -10.00 -5.60 -6.80
C ALA A 24 -9.69 -6.85 -5.98
N SER A 25 -9.87 -6.80 -4.65
CA SER A 25 -9.70 -7.97 -3.79
C SER A 25 -10.66 -9.10 -4.14
N ALA A 26 -11.94 -8.77 -4.35
CA ALA A 26 -12.95 -9.75 -4.74
C ALA A 26 -12.68 -10.36 -6.11
N LEU A 27 -12.00 -9.64 -7.01
CA LEU A 27 -11.59 -10.13 -8.32
C LEU A 27 -10.55 -11.26 -8.21
N LEU A 28 -9.54 -11.07 -7.36
CA LEU A 28 -8.47 -12.05 -7.16
C LEU A 28 -8.98 -13.26 -6.37
N ALA A 29 -9.87 -13.02 -5.40
CA ALA A 29 -10.42 -14.05 -4.53
C ALA A 29 -11.21 -15.14 -5.28
N LYS A 30 -11.89 -14.80 -6.38
CA LYS A 30 -12.89 -15.66 -7.02
C LYS A 30 -12.33 -16.70 -8.00
N ARG A 31 -11.03 -16.67 -8.29
CA ARG A 31 -10.43 -17.54 -9.31
C ARG A 31 -10.14 -18.93 -8.75
N THR A 32 -10.62 -19.95 -9.45
CA THR A 32 -10.25 -21.34 -9.23
C THR A 32 -8.76 -21.57 -9.51
N PRO A 33 -8.13 -22.63 -8.99
CA PRO A 33 -6.74 -22.94 -9.29
C PRO A 33 -6.44 -23.03 -10.80
N ALA A 34 -7.29 -23.70 -11.58
CA ALA A 34 -7.13 -23.82 -13.03
C ALA A 34 -7.20 -22.46 -13.76
N GLU A 35 -8.06 -21.55 -13.31
CA GLU A 35 -8.15 -20.18 -13.86
C GLU A 35 -6.95 -19.31 -13.50
N ARG A 36 -6.18 -19.66 -12.45
CA ARG A 36 -4.99 -18.91 -12.08
C ARG A 36 -3.85 -19.19 -13.04
N ASP A 37 -3.68 -20.44 -13.44
CA ASP A 37 -2.59 -20.87 -14.30
C ASP A 37 -2.86 -20.60 -15.79
N ALA A 38 -4.07 -20.18 -16.14
CA ALA A 38 -4.42 -19.79 -17.50
C ALA A 38 -3.87 -18.40 -17.88
N PRO A 39 -3.55 -18.16 -19.17
CA PRO A 39 -3.37 -16.82 -19.71
C PRO A 39 -4.59 -15.94 -19.41
N LEU A 40 -4.39 -14.70 -18.99
CA LEU A 40 -5.44 -13.85 -18.44
C LEU A 40 -5.61 -12.57 -19.25
N ASP A 41 -6.83 -12.22 -19.64
CA ASP A 41 -7.18 -10.91 -20.19
C ASP A 41 -7.95 -10.10 -19.14
N LEU A 42 -7.27 -9.13 -18.52
CA LEU A 42 -7.85 -8.15 -17.61
C LEU A 42 -8.53 -7.05 -18.43
N ASP A 43 -9.85 -7.11 -18.48
CA ASP A 43 -10.64 -6.20 -19.29
C ASP A 43 -11.09 -4.98 -18.47
N LEU A 44 -10.42 -3.84 -18.65
CA LEU A 44 -10.81 -2.56 -18.02
C LEU A 44 -11.78 -1.75 -18.87
N THR A 45 -12.27 -2.26 -20.00
CA THR A 45 -13.07 -1.49 -20.98
C THR A 45 -14.22 -0.70 -20.34
N ASN A 46 -14.89 -1.28 -19.34
CA ASN A 46 -16.04 -0.70 -18.65
C ASN A 46 -15.68 0.08 -17.36
N VAL A 47 -14.40 0.22 -17.03
CA VAL A 47 -13.95 0.91 -15.82
C VAL A 47 -14.11 2.42 -16.01
N ALA A 48 -14.90 3.04 -15.14
CA ALA A 48 -15.13 4.48 -15.11
C ALA A 48 -14.40 5.16 -13.94
N VAL A 49 -14.28 4.46 -12.81
CA VAL A 49 -13.72 5.02 -11.58
C VAL A 49 -12.62 4.12 -11.03
N VAL A 50 -11.50 4.73 -10.65
CA VAL A 50 -10.29 4.01 -10.25
C VAL A 50 -9.72 4.62 -8.96
N ASP A 51 -9.50 3.76 -7.97
CA ASP A 51 -8.79 4.08 -6.72
C ASP A 51 -7.36 3.53 -6.77
N ILE A 52 -6.39 4.33 -6.31
CA ILE A 52 -4.96 4.02 -6.38
C ILE A 52 -4.62 2.74 -5.59
N THR A 53 -5.30 2.51 -4.46
CA THR A 53 -5.11 1.30 -3.66
C THR A 53 -5.67 0.07 -4.36
N GLY A 54 -6.82 0.19 -5.03
CA GLY A 54 -7.36 -0.86 -5.90
C GLY A 54 -6.43 -1.23 -7.05
N LEU A 55 -5.80 -0.25 -7.70
CA LEU A 55 -4.77 -0.50 -8.71
C LEU A 55 -3.51 -1.16 -8.13
N MET A 56 -3.11 -0.82 -6.90
CA MET A 56 -1.99 -1.48 -6.22
C MET A 56 -2.25 -2.99 -6.03
N ILE A 57 -3.49 -3.38 -5.77
CA ILE A 57 -3.90 -4.80 -5.72
C ILE A 57 -3.82 -5.47 -7.09
N VAL A 58 -4.09 -4.72 -8.17
CA VAL A 58 -3.86 -5.23 -9.53
C VAL A 58 -2.36 -5.42 -9.78
N LEU A 59 -1.50 -4.47 -9.37
CA LEU A 59 -0.05 -4.59 -9.51
C LEU A 59 0.51 -5.82 -8.78
N SER A 60 0.02 -6.12 -7.58
CA SER A 60 0.47 -7.31 -6.85
C SER A 60 0.09 -8.62 -7.55
N ALA A 61 -1.10 -8.68 -8.13
CA ALA A 61 -1.51 -9.82 -8.95
C ALA A 61 -0.71 -9.96 -10.24
N LEU A 62 -0.35 -8.85 -10.89
CA LEU A 62 0.54 -8.87 -12.05
C LEU A 62 1.92 -9.39 -11.70
N ASN A 63 2.47 -8.98 -10.55
CA ASN A 63 3.76 -9.46 -10.06
C ASN A 63 3.75 -10.96 -9.74
N GLU A 64 2.72 -11.44 -9.04
CA GLU A 64 2.56 -12.86 -8.73
C GLU A 64 2.49 -13.70 -10.01
N ARG A 65 1.67 -13.28 -10.98
CA ARG A 65 1.53 -13.97 -12.28
C ARG A 65 2.82 -13.96 -13.08
N SER A 66 3.48 -12.81 -13.18
CA SER A 66 4.75 -12.70 -13.89
C SER A 66 5.83 -13.56 -13.24
N SER A 67 5.88 -13.64 -11.90
CA SER A 67 6.81 -14.54 -11.20
C SER A 67 6.55 -16.01 -11.52
N ALA A 68 5.31 -16.37 -11.85
CA ALA A 68 4.88 -17.72 -12.22
C ALA A 68 5.02 -18.05 -13.72
N GLY A 69 5.53 -17.15 -14.58
CA GLY A 69 5.60 -17.46 -16.01
C GLY A 69 4.33 -17.14 -16.80
N LEU A 70 3.32 -16.53 -16.18
CA LEU A 70 1.97 -16.49 -16.72
C LEU A 70 1.69 -15.21 -17.48
N GLU A 71 1.22 -15.35 -18.72
CA GLU A 71 0.88 -14.20 -19.55
C GLU A 71 -0.39 -13.49 -19.07
N THR A 72 -0.37 -12.16 -19.16
CA THR A 72 -1.45 -11.27 -18.80
C THR A 72 -1.60 -10.18 -19.86
N ARG A 73 -2.81 -10.05 -20.38
CA ARG A 73 -3.24 -8.98 -21.25
C ARG A 73 -4.07 -7.98 -20.44
N ILE A 74 -3.93 -6.69 -20.73
CA ILE A 74 -4.71 -5.62 -20.12
C ILE A 74 -5.36 -4.80 -21.23
N SER A 75 -6.69 -4.73 -21.22
CA SER A 75 -7.45 -3.85 -22.11
C SER A 75 -7.68 -2.49 -21.44
N LEU A 76 -7.50 -1.38 -22.14
CA LEU A 76 -7.66 -0.04 -21.58
C LEU A 76 -9.14 0.34 -21.33
N PRO A 77 -9.44 1.21 -20.35
CA PRO A 77 -10.79 1.73 -20.16
C PRO A 77 -11.28 2.55 -21.36
N ARG A 78 -12.60 2.58 -21.60
CA ARG A 78 -13.21 3.49 -22.59
C ARG A 78 -13.49 4.88 -22.03
N HIS A 79 -13.60 5.01 -20.70
CA HIS A 79 -13.90 6.27 -20.05
C HIS A 79 -12.65 7.17 -20.02
N PRO A 80 -12.69 8.40 -20.61
CA PRO A 80 -11.53 9.28 -20.67
C PRO A 80 -10.95 9.64 -19.31
N GLU A 81 -11.78 9.77 -18.28
CA GLU A 81 -11.34 10.06 -16.91
C GLU A 81 -10.50 8.93 -16.32
N ALA A 82 -10.93 7.67 -16.52
CA ALA A 82 -10.18 6.50 -16.09
C ALA A 82 -8.85 6.37 -16.86
N ILE A 83 -8.86 6.60 -18.18
CA ILE A 83 -7.62 6.63 -18.98
C ILE A 83 -6.67 7.70 -18.45
N ASN A 84 -7.13 8.93 -18.27
CA ASN A 84 -6.31 10.04 -17.80
C ASN A 84 -5.74 9.75 -16.42
N LEU A 85 -6.52 9.17 -15.51
CA LEU A 85 -6.03 8.77 -14.19
C LEU A 85 -4.95 7.69 -14.29
N LEU A 86 -5.12 6.65 -15.11
CA LEU A 86 -4.09 5.62 -15.29
C LEU A 86 -2.78 6.20 -15.83
N LEU A 87 -2.86 7.14 -16.79
CA LEU A 87 -1.70 7.79 -17.38
C LEU A 87 -1.04 8.80 -16.42
N ASP A 88 -1.83 9.66 -15.78
CA ASP A 88 -1.34 10.67 -14.84
C ASP A 88 -0.77 10.02 -13.58
N SER A 89 -1.25 8.83 -13.19
CA SER A 89 -0.69 8.06 -12.07
C SER A 89 0.49 7.17 -12.46
N GLU A 90 0.93 7.14 -13.72
CA GLU A 90 2.00 6.27 -14.21
C GLU A 90 1.75 4.77 -13.99
N PHE A 91 0.48 4.34 -13.94
CA PHE A 91 0.12 2.94 -13.74
C PHE A 91 0.72 2.00 -14.80
N PRO A 92 0.73 2.32 -16.12
CA PRO A 92 1.36 1.44 -17.12
C PRO A 92 2.86 1.22 -16.87
N SER A 93 3.58 2.25 -16.43
CA SER A 93 4.99 2.16 -16.07
C SER A 93 5.18 1.24 -14.86
N ALA A 94 4.37 1.43 -13.80
CA ALA A 94 4.39 0.56 -12.63
C ALA A 94 4.05 -0.89 -12.99
N ALA A 95 3.01 -1.11 -13.80
CA ALA A 95 2.62 -2.44 -14.30
C ALA A 95 3.77 -3.12 -15.07
N ALA A 96 4.44 -2.39 -15.95
CA ALA A 96 5.61 -2.90 -16.66
C ALA A 96 6.78 -3.20 -15.71
N MET A 97 6.98 -2.40 -14.68
CA MET A 97 8.04 -2.62 -13.68
C MET A 97 7.80 -3.87 -12.84
N VAL A 98 6.56 -4.12 -12.39
CA VAL A 98 6.23 -5.28 -11.57
C VAL A 98 6.22 -6.60 -12.35
N THR A 99 6.18 -6.54 -13.69
CA THR A 99 6.30 -7.70 -14.60
C THR A 99 7.68 -7.83 -15.24
N ARG A 100 8.65 -6.96 -14.89
CA ARG A 100 10.02 -6.93 -15.48
C ARG A 100 10.79 -8.25 -15.50
N PRO A 101 10.65 -9.17 -14.53
CA PRO A 101 11.39 -10.44 -14.60
C PRO A 101 11.13 -11.19 -15.92
N GLN A 102 10.00 -10.92 -16.58
CA GLN A 102 9.58 -11.58 -17.81
C GLN A 102 8.78 -10.59 -18.70
N LEU A 103 9.47 -9.62 -19.32
CA LEU A 103 8.89 -8.57 -20.18
C LEU A 103 7.94 -9.07 -21.29
N GLY A 104 7.92 -10.37 -21.61
CA GLY A 104 6.97 -10.99 -22.54
C GLY A 104 5.62 -11.37 -21.94
N THR A 105 5.41 -11.23 -20.63
CA THR A 105 4.17 -11.67 -19.96
C THR A 105 3.09 -10.58 -19.87
N LEU A 106 3.38 -9.33 -20.21
CA LEU A 106 2.41 -8.24 -20.16
C LEU A 106 2.11 -7.69 -21.56
N HIS A 107 0.85 -7.78 -21.97
CA HIS A 107 0.37 -7.26 -23.25
C HIS A 107 -0.71 -6.21 -23.03
N TRP A 108 -0.72 -5.16 -23.83
CA TRP A 108 -1.80 -4.17 -23.85
C TRP A 108 -2.65 -4.38 -25.10
N THR A 109 -3.97 -4.54 -24.92
CA THR A 109 -4.90 -4.71 -26.05
C THR A 109 -4.94 -3.41 -26.87
N ASP A 110 -5.07 -3.54 -28.19
CA ASP A 110 -5.13 -2.45 -29.20
C ASP A 110 -3.80 -1.75 -29.55
N GLY A 111 -2.63 -2.27 -29.12
CA GLY A 111 -1.33 -1.68 -29.46
C GLY A 111 -1.11 -0.27 -28.90
N ALA A 112 -2.07 0.24 -28.13
CA ALA A 112 -2.03 1.49 -27.42
C ALA A 112 -1.27 1.26 -26.11
N LEU A 113 0.06 1.45 -26.22
CA LEU A 113 1.10 1.48 -25.20
C LEU A 113 1.78 0.12 -24.97
N PRO A 114 2.92 -0.10 -25.64
CA PRO A 114 4.21 0.27 -25.04
C PRO A 114 5.12 1.06 -26.00
N LEU A 115 6.11 1.79 -25.45
CA LEU A 115 7.23 2.51 -26.11
C LEU A 115 7.01 3.91 -26.74
N ARG A 116 5.79 4.42 -26.93
CA ARG A 116 5.58 5.85 -27.33
C ARG A 116 5.44 6.85 -26.17
N ASP A 117 5.57 6.36 -24.95
CA ASP A 117 5.44 7.15 -23.72
C ASP A 117 6.69 7.96 -23.34
N GLN A 118 7.79 7.86 -24.09
CA GLN A 118 8.87 8.84 -23.93
C GLN A 118 8.63 10.12 -24.73
N VAL A 119 7.89 10.09 -25.85
CA VAL A 119 7.83 11.26 -26.75
C VAL A 119 6.54 12.07 -26.61
N ARG A 120 5.38 11.46 -26.27
CA ARG A 120 4.13 12.23 -26.08
C ARG A 120 3.85 12.66 -24.64
N LEU A 121 4.36 11.94 -23.64
CA LEU A 121 4.19 12.32 -22.23
C LEU A 121 5.18 13.44 -21.79
N LEU A 122 6.31 13.61 -22.48
CA LEU A 122 7.21 14.77 -22.35
C LEU A 122 6.74 16.00 -23.14
N LEU A 123 5.70 15.86 -23.98
CA LEU A 123 5.17 16.92 -24.84
C LEU A 123 3.73 17.29 -24.49
N ARG A 124 3.27 17.07 -23.25
CA ARG A 124 2.15 17.88 -22.77
C ARG A 124 2.72 19.31 -22.75
N PRO A 125 2.23 20.23 -23.60
CA PRO A 125 2.72 21.60 -23.56
C PRO A 125 2.60 22.05 -22.10
N PRO A 126 3.65 22.72 -21.54
CA PRO A 126 3.56 23.27 -20.20
C PRO A 126 2.23 24.01 -20.11
N PRO A 127 1.47 23.85 -19.00
CA PRO A 127 0.15 24.42 -18.89
C PRO A 127 0.23 25.88 -19.33
N SER A 128 -0.59 26.24 -20.32
CA SER A 128 -0.56 27.57 -20.95
C SER A 128 -0.91 28.71 -19.99
N ARG A 129 -1.28 28.35 -18.74
CA ARG A 129 -1.51 29.25 -17.63
C ARG A 129 -0.65 28.78 -16.45
N PRO A 130 -0.01 29.70 -15.70
CA PRO A 130 0.65 29.34 -14.45
C PRO A 130 -0.40 28.68 -13.54
N SER A 131 -0.10 27.48 -13.04
CA SER A 131 -1.02 26.77 -12.16
C SER A 131 -1.32 27.64 -10.94
N SER A 132 -2.60 27.74 -10.59
CA SER A 132 -3.09 28.74 -9.64
C SER A 132 -2.89 28.33 -8.18
N THR A 133 -2.69 27.03 -7.94
CA THR A 133 -2.50 26.45 -6.60
C THR A 133 -1.30 25.51 -6.56
N ALA A 134 -0.73 25.30 -5.36
CA ALA A 134 0.35 24.32 -5.17
C ALA A 134 -0.07 22.90 -5.57
N TYR A 135 -1.35 22.55 -5.37
CA TYR A 135 -1.90 21.26 -5.77
C TYR A 135 -1.89 21.07 -7.29
N GLU A 136 -2.35 22.07 -8.05
CA GLU A 136 -2.33 22.00 -9.51
C GLU A 136 -0.90 21.85 -10.03
N ARG A 137 0.06 22.59 -9.47
CA ARG A 137 1.48 22.43 -9.81
C ARG A 137 1.99 21.02 -9.55
N LEU A 138 1.68 20.45 -8.38
CA LEU A 138 2.06 19.07 -8.03
C LEU A 138 1.43 18.05 -9.00
N ARG A 139 0.20 18.28 -9.45
CA ARG A 139 -0.45 17.45 -10.46
C ARG A 139 0.23 17.58 -11.82
N ASP A 140 0.56 18.80 -12.23
CA ASP A 140 1.23 19.08 -13.50
C ASP A 140 2.67 18.51 -13.52
N GLU A 141 3.36 18.55 -12.38
CA GLU A 141 4.69 17.93 -12.16
C GLU A 141 4.62 16.41 -11.92
N ARG A 142 3.41 15.80 -11.98
CA ARG A 142 3.17 14.37 -11.72
C ARG A 142 3.77 13.89 -10.40
N PHE A 143 3.67 14.73 -9.37
CA PHE A 143 4.09 14.36 -8.04
C PHE A 143 3.25 13.19 -7.50
N PHE A 144 1.95 13.13 -7.80
CA PHE A 144 1.09 12.03 -7.40
C PHE A 144 1.10 10.92 -8.45
N GLY A 145 0.94 9.67 -8.04
CA GLY A 145 1.03 8.50 -8.91
C GLY A 145 1.80 7.35 -8.27
N PHE A 146 2.22 6.41 -9.11
CA PHE A 146 3.01 5.24 -8.76
C PHE A 146 4.49 5.48 -9.02
N LEU A 147 5.33 5.12 -8.05
CA LEU A 147 6.76 4.90 -8.23
C LEU A 147 7.11 3.49 -7.77
N THR A 148 7.62 2.69 -8.69
CA THR A 148 8.05 1.32 -8.42
C THR A 148 9.57 1.27 -8.37
N TYR A 149 10.10 0.57 -7.37
CA TYR A 149 11.52 0.34 -7.13
C TYR A 149 11.79 -1.15 -7.09
N SER A 150 12.79 -1.59 -7.83
CA SER A 150 13.41 -2.91 -7.66
C SER A 150 14.68 -2.76 -6.85
N PHE A 151 14.91 -3.62 -5.87
CA PHE A 151 16.11 -3.61 -5.05
C PHE A 151 16.57 -5.04 -4.76
N GLN A 152 17.88 -5.24 -4.76
CA GLN A 152 18.53 -6.52 -4.47
C GLN A 152 19.56 -6.39 -3.35
N ALA A 153 20.01 -5.17 -3.04
CA ALA A 153 21.06 -4.90 -2.09
C ALA A 153 20.75 -3.71 -1.18
N GLU A 154 21.32 -3.74 0.03
CA GLU A 154 21.15 -2.73 1.09
C GLU A 154 21.37 -1.27 0.63
N PRO A 155 22.40 -0.90 -0.15
CA PRO A 155 22.59 0.49 -0.58
C PRO A 155 21.43 1.05 -1.40
N GLN A 156 20.77 0.19 -2.19
CA GLN A 156 19.58 0.58 -2.97
C GLN A 156 18.43 0.91 -2.05
N VAL A 157 18.26 0.14 -0.97
CA VAL A 157 17.19 0.37 0.00
C VAL A 157 17.34 1.72 0.71
N ALA A 158 18.54 2.03 1.20
CA ALA A 158 18.81 3.33 1.82
C ALA A 158 18.57 4.49 0.83
N SER A 159 18.93 4.29 -0.44
CA SER A 159 18.64 5.25 -1.50
C SER A 159 17.13 5.43 -1.74
N ILE A 160 16.33 4.35 -1.75
CA ILE A 160 14.87 4.43 -1.93
C ILE A 160 14.26 5.28 -0.81
N ILE A 161 14.61 4.99 0.44
CA ILE A 161 14.11 5.75 1.61
C ILE A 161 14.52 7.21 1.50
N THR A 162 15.78 7.50 1.17
CA THR A 162 16.30 8.87 1.07
C THR A 162 15.64 9.65 -0.06
N THR A 163 15.44 9.01 -1.22
CA THR A 163 14.80 9.62 -2.39
C THR A 163 13.35 9.98 -2.08
N GLU A 164 12.55 9.05 -1.58
CA GLU A 164 11.15 9.33 -1.25
C GLU A 164 11.04 10.33 -0.10
N TRP A 165 11.83 10.18 0.97
CA TRP A 165 11.84 11.14 2.07
C TRP A 165 12.16 12.56 1.60
N SER A 166 13.14 12.71 0.69
CA SER A 166 13.50 14.01 0.12
C SER A 166 12.41 14.56 -0.80
N ARG A 167 11.80 13.70 -1.64
CA ARG A 167 10.68 14.05 -2.51
C ARG A 167 9.51 14.61 -1.72
N TRP A 168 9.09 13.94 -0.65
CA TRP A 168 8.00 14.40 0.23
C TRP A 168 8.35 15.61 1.10
N ARG A 169 9.64 15.99 1.18
CA ARG A 169 10.12 17.23 1.81
C ARG A 169 10.39 18.36 0.81
N GLY A 170 10.05 18.15 -0.47
CA GLY A 170 10.16 19.21 -1.46
C GLY A 170 9.38 20.45 -1.04
N PRO A 171 9.88 21.68 -1.30
CA PRO A 171 9.21 22.91 -0.85
C PRO A 171 7.75 23.02 -1.33
N LEU A 172 7.47 22.60 -2.56
CA LEU A 172 6.13 22.66 -3.14
C LEU A 172 5.15 21.70 -2.44
N ILE A 173 5.55 20.45 -2.21
CA ILE A 173 4.71 19.48 -1.51
C ILE A 173 4.54 19.84 -0.03
N LEU A 174 5.59 20.32 0.65
CA LEU A 174 5.48 20.78 2.03
C LEU A 174 4.53 21.97 2.14
N SER A 175 4.60 22.94 1.23
CA SER A 175 3.66 24.06 1.19
C SER A 175 2.22 23.57 1.04
N PHE A 176 1.97 22.64 0.11
CA PHE A 176 0.64 22.05 -0.08
C PHE A 176 0.15 21.34 1.19
N LEU A 177 0.99 20.48 1.77
CA LEU A 177 0.65 19.69 2.95
C LEU A 177 0.45 20.55 4.20
N ASP A 178 1.30 21.56 4.42
CA ASP A 178 1.16 22.47 5.57
C ASP A 178 -0.14 23.28 5.49
N THR A 179 -0.52 23.73 4.30
CA THR A 179 -1.83 24.37 4.09
C THR A 179 -2.96 23.38 4.36
N ALA A 180 -2.89 22.17 3.78
CA ALA A 180 -3.98 21.19 3.86
C ALA A 180 -4.12 20.52 5.24
N LEU A 181 -3.05 20.46 6.03
CA LEU A 181 -2.92 19.70 7.28
C LEU A 181 -2.57 20.56 8.50
N THR A 182 -2.86 21.86 8.46
CA THR A 182 -2.69 22.76 9.63
C THR A 182 -1.25 22.77 10.16
N HIS A 183 -0.27 22.97 9.26
CA HIS A 183 1.17 23.04 9.55
C HIS A 183 1.81 21.75 10.09
N HIS A 184 1.18 20.60 9.85
CA HIS A 184 1.74 19.28 10.16
C HIS A 184 2.25 18.55 8.90
N GLY A 185 2.51 19.25 7.79
CA GLY A 185 2.91 18.63 6.52
C GLY A 185 4.25 17.89 6.60
N ALA A 186 5.20 18.41 7.38
CA ALA A 186 6.50 17.77 7.60
C ALA A 186 6.40 16.36 8.23
N GLU A 187 5.32 16.07 8.97
CA GLU A 187 5.08 14.78 9.62
C GLU A 187 4.73 13.68 8.61
N ILE A 188 4.22 14.05 7.41
CA ILE A 188 4.00 13.10 6.31
C ILE A 188 5.33 12.48 5.90
N ALA A 189 6.34 13.30 5.58
CA ALA A 189 7.64 12.77 5.19
C ALA A 189 8.36 12.10 6.37
N ARG A 190 8.35 12.75 7.54
CA ARG A 190 9.12 12.33 8.72
C ARG A 190 8.63 11.01 9.33
N VAL A 191 7.31 10.80 9.35
CA VAL A 191 6.70 9.62 10.00
C VAL A 191 6.00 8.76 8.97
N VAL A 192 5.04 9.30 8.20
CA VAL A 192 4.21 8.46 7.33
C VAL A 192 5.04 7.74 6.26
N ILE A 193 5.77 8.49 5.44
CA ILE A 193 6.59 7.94 4.36
C ILE A 193 7.74 7.10 4.90
N TYR A 194 8.43 7.61 5.91
CA TYR A 194 9.55 6.92 6.50
C TYR A 194 9.16 5.56 7.12
N GLU A 195 8.07 5.50 7.89
CA GLU A 195 7.62 4.23 8.49
C GLU A 195 7.03 3.27 7.47
N LEU A 196 6.30 3.76 6.46
CA LEU A 196 5.81 2.92 5.37
C LEU A 196 6.97 2.26 4.61
N LEU A 197 7.99 3.03 4.24
CA LEU A 197 9.12 2.52 3.48
C LEU A 197 10.03 1.63 4.31
N THR A 198 10.38 2.06 5.52
CA THR A 198 11.22 1.24 6.41
C THR A 198 10.53 -0.07 6.73
N ASN A 199 9.20 -0.13 6.92
CA ASN A 199 8.51 -1.40 7.09
C ASN A 199 8.61 -2.30 5.84
N ALA A 200 8.26 -1.76 4.67
CA ALA A 200 8.10 -2.51 3.44
C ALA A 200 9.43 -3.10 2.91
N VAL A 201 10.51 -2.32 2.90
CA VAL A 201 11.82 -2.76 2.35
C VAL A 201 12.53 -3.83 3.18
N LEU A 202 11.99 -4.16 4.35
CA LEU A 202 12.58 -5.10 5.29
C LEU A 202 11.83 -6.43 5.33
N HIS A 203 10.76 -6.59 4.55
CA HIS A 203 10.06 -7.86 4.50
C HIS A 203 10.94 -8.92 3.82
N PRO A 204 11.08 -10.12 4.42
CA PRO A 204 11.91 -11.18 3.85
C PRO A 204 11.46 -11.54 2.45
N GLU A 205 12.42 -11.86 1.57
CA GLU A 205 12.17 -12.22 0.15
C GLU A 205 11.55 -11.10 -0.70
N GLY A 206 11.33 -9.91 -0.15
CA GLY A 206 10.91 -8.75 -0.91
C GLY A 206 12.08 -8.17 -1.72
N ASP A 207 11.84 -7.92 -3.00
CA ASP A 207 12.80 -7.30 -3.93
C ASP A 207 12.15 -6.18 -4.76
N LEU A 208 10.87 -5.93 -4.54
CA LEU A 208 10.09 -4.92 -5.23
C LEU A 208 9.22 -4.14 -4.24
N LEU A 209 9.17 -2.82 -4.44
CA LEU A 209 8.33 -1.91 -3.67
C LEU A 209 7.66 -0.92 -4.62
N THR A 210 6.37 -0.66 -4.43
CA THR A 210 5.64 0.39 -5.14
C THR A 210 5.00 1.35 -4.15
N VAL A 211 5.30 2.65 -4.31
CA VAL A 211 4.64 3.74 -3.61
C VAL A 211 3.57 4.32 -4.54
N GLY A 212 2.32 4.31 -4.12
CA GLY A 212 1.21 4.97 -4.80
C GLY A 212 0.70 6.12 -3.95
N SER A 213 0.54 7.31 -4.51
CA SER A 213 -0.07 8.43 -3.81
C SER A 213 -1.08 9.17 -4.67
N TRP A 214 -2.18 9.61 -4.07
CA TRP A 214 -3.22 10.34 -4.78
C TRP A 214 -4.04 11.22 -3.84
N VAL A 215 -4.58 12.32 -4.35
CA VAL A 215 -5.61 13.09 -3.63
C VAL A 215 -6.96 12.66 -4.17
N ASP A 216 -7.63 11.79 -3.43
CA ASP A 216 -8.95 11.29 -3.79
C ASP A 216 -10.01 12.35 -3.46
N SER A 217 -10.82 12.69 -4.46
CA SER A 217 -12.08 13.38 -4.28
C SER A 217 -13.17 12.33 -4.27
N THR A 218 -13.44 11.72 -3.10
CA THR A 218 -14.60 10.86 -2.96
C THR A 218 -15.83 11.69 -3.33
N GLY A 219 -16.53 11.34 -4.42
CA GLY A 219 -17.66 12.12 -4.92
C GLY A 219 -18.67 12.46 -3.82
N GLY A 220 -19.13 13.72 -3.77
CA GLY A 220 -20.01 14.28 -2.75
C GLY A 220 -19.36 15.38 -1.89
N ASP A 221 -20.06 15.83 -0.85
CA ASP A 221 -19.65 16.90 0.08
C ASP A 221 -18.59 16.43 1.12
N ARG A 222 -17.93 15.30 0.86
CA ARG A 222 -16.87 14.78 1.74
C ARG A 222 -15.56 15.51 1.50
N ALA A 223 -14.80 15.72 2.57
CA ALA A 223 -13.46 16.29 2.49
C ALA A 223 -12.58 15.40 1.57
N LYS A 224 -11.73 16.03 0.76
CA LYS A 224 -10.72 15.32 -0.04
C LYS A 224 -9.79 14.56 0.90
N GLU A 225 -9.27 13.42 0.46
CA GLU A 225 -8.32 12.63 1.23
C GLU A 225 -7.00 12.47 0.47
N LEU A 226 -5.88 12.64 1.15
CA LEU A 226 -4.59 12.18 0.65
C LEU A 226 -4.47 10.69 0.99
N VAL A 227 -4.30 9.88 -0.05
CA VAL A 227 -4.11 8.43 0.04
C VAL A 227 -2.66 8.15 -0.30
N ILE A 228 -1.96 7.44 0.59
CA ILE A 228 -0.59 6.98 0.38
C ILE A 228 -0.58 5.48 0.65
N SER A 229 -0.30 4.70 -0.39
CA SER A 229 -0.20 3.25 -0.36
C SER A 229 1.24 2.82 -0.63
N VAL A 230 1.77 1.91 0.17
CA VAL A 230 3.05 1.23 -0.10
C VAL A 230 2.79 -0.26 -0.14
N TRP A 231 3.20 -0.89 -1.24
CA TRP A 231 3.16 -2.34 -1.41
C TRP A 231 4.56 -2.88 -1.64
N ASP A 232 4.91 -3.96 -0.94
CA ASP A 232 6.06 -4.81 -1.24
C ASP A 232 5.61 -6.23 -1.55
N ASN A 233 6.42 -6.96 -2.33
CA ASN A 233 6.19 -8.36 -2.67
C ASN A 233 6.82 -9.36 -1.68
N GLY A 234 7.23 -8.90 -0.49
CA GLY A 234 7.86 -9.76 0.50
C GLY A 234 6.90 -10.74 1.16
N LYS A 235 7.45 -11.61 2.02
CA LYS A 235 6.67 -12.52 2.85
C LYS A 235 5.64 -11.78 3.68
N SER A 236 4.48 -12.40 3.84
CA SER A 236 3.37 -11.85 4.62
C SER A 236 3.80 -11.54 6.06
N MET A 237 3.38 -10.39 6.60
CA MET A 237 3.64 -10.01 8.00
C MET A 237 3.16 -11.09 8.97
N ILE A 238 2.02 -11.71 8.68
CA ILE A 238 1.47 -12.82 9.46
C ILE A 238 2.39 -14.03 9.42
N GLY A 239 2.86 -14.42 8.23
CA GLY A 239 3.76 -15.55 8.07
C GLY A 239 5.09 -15.34 8.78
N THR A 240 5.65 -14.13 8.72
CA THR A 240 6.90 -13.80 9.42
C THR A 240 6.77 -13.87 10.94
N LEU A 241 5.68 -13.33 11.52
CA LEU A 241 5.41 -13.44 12.96
C LEU A 241 5.13 -14.89 13.39
N ARG A 242 4.34 -15.62 12.61
CA ARG A 242 4.03 -17.03 12.86
C ARG A 242 5.28 -17.90 12.87
N ASN A 243 6.20 -17.67 11.93
CA ASN A 243 7.49 -18.36 11.90
C ASN A 243 8.30 -18.09 13.17
N GLY A 244 8.42 -16.82 13.58
CA GLY A 244 9.11 -16.46 14.83
C GLY A 244 8.55 -17.18 16.06
N LEU A 245 7.21 -17.24 16.19
CA LEU A 245 6.53 -17.95 17.28
C LEU A 245 6.75 -19.47 17.23
N SER A 246 6.70 -20.06 16.04
CA SER A 246 6.94 -21.50 15.85
C SER A 246 8.36 -21.90 16.27
N GLU A 247 9.33 -21.04 16.00
CA GLU A 247 10.74 -21.21 16.35
C GLU A 247 11.09 -20.84 17.80
N ASN A 248 10.08 -20.55 18.65
CA ASN A 248 10.28 -20.09 20.04
C ASN A 248 11.10 -18.79 20.15
N ARG A 249 11.09 -17.94 19.12
CA ARG A 249 11.81 -16.67 19.15
C ARG A 249 10.91 -15.56 19.70
N PRO A 250 11.46 -14.63 20.51
CA PRO A 250 10.70 -13.48 20.96
C PRO A 250 10.39 -12.59 19.75
N ILE A 251 9.10 -12.35 19.51
CA ILE A 251 8.62 -11.42 18.47
C ILE A 251 8.52 -9.97 18.97
N ARG A 252 8.51 -9.77 20.30
CA ARG A 252 8.61 -8.46 20.94
C ARG A 252 10.08 -8.17 21.23
N VAL A 253 10.67 -7.25 20.48
CA VAL A 253 12.11 -6.91 20.58
C VAL A 253 12.39 -5.75 21.53
N ALA A 254 11.37 -4.94 21.84
CA ALA A 254 11.47 -3.83 22.79
C ALA A 254 10.15 -3.64 23.55
N GLU A 255 10.25 -3.34 24.84
CA GLU A 255 9.12 -2.84 25.61
C GLU A 255 8.95 -1.35 25.35
N ALA A 256 7.72 -0.91 25.12
CA ALA A 256 7.39 0.51 25.01
C ALA A 256 6.33 0.87 26.05
N ALA A 257 6.50 2.01 26.70
CA ALA A 257 5.52 2.57 27.65
C ALA A 257 4.31 3.16 26.89
N VAL A 258 3.57 2.30 26.20
CA VAL A 258 2.40 2.63 25.39
C VAL A 258 1.22 1.83 25.92
N ASP A 259 0.19 2.54 26.37
CA ASP A 259 -1.01 1.96 26.98
C ASP A 259 -2.22 1.94 26.03
N ASP A 260 -1.96 2.02 24.72
CA ASP A 260 -3.01 2.06 23.71
C ASP A 260 -3.91 0.82 23.79
N THR A 261 -5.20 1.06 23.57
CA THR A 261 -6.24 0.02 23.63
C THR A 261 -6.94 -0.10 22.29
N PHE A 262 -7.14 -1.33 21.83
CA PHE A 262 -7.71 -1.68 20.54
C PHE A 262 -9.03 -2.41 20.74
N VAL A 263 -10.14 -1.76 20.41
CA VAL A 263 -11.48 -2.37 20.37
C VAL A 263 -11.61 -3.06 19.02
N VAL A 264 -11.89 -4.36 19.02
CA VAL A 264 -11.88 -5.18 17.80
C VAL A 264 -13.29 -5.35 17.24
N ASP A 265 -13.50 -4.87 16.03
CA ASP A 265 -14.69 -5.12 15.23
C ASP A 265 -14.34 -6.20 14.19
N ALA A 266 -14.68 -7.45 14.46
CA ALA A 266 -14.31 -8.56 13.59
C ALA A 266 -15.36 -8.86 12.51
N SER A 267 -14.90 -9.27 11.32
CA SER A 267 -15.75 -9.81 10.24
C SER A 267 -15.25 -11.19 9.84
N ALA A 268 -16.16 -12.18 9.81
CA ALA A 268 -15.87 -13.58 9.51
C ALA A 268 -14.85 -14.26 10.45
N TRP A 269 -14.67 -13.72 11.66
CA TRP A 269 -13.81 -14.24 12.72
C TRP A 269 -14.37 -13.84 14.10
N GLN A 270 -14.06 -14.62 15.14
CA GLN A 270 -14.42 -14.31 16.52
C GLN A 270 -13.14 -14.06 17.33
N PRO A 271 -12.93 -12.82 17.82
CA PRO A 271 -11.73 -12.52 18.59
C PRO A 271 -11.78 -13.17 19.97
N ARG A 272 -10.62 -13.61 20.45
CA ARG A 272 -10.48 -14.20 21.79
C ARG A 272 -10.88 -13.21 22.89
N TRP A 273 -10.55 -11.94 22.68
CA TRP A 273 -10.98 -10.83 23.52
C TRP A 273 -11.60 -9.72 22.67
N PRO A 274 -12.63 -9.02 23.18
CA PRO A 274 -13.20 -7.86 22.49
C PRO A 274 -12.25 -6.66 22.46
N THR A 275 -11.18 -6.70 23.26
CA THR A 275 -10.23 -5.61 23.40
C THR A 275 -8.83 -6.14 23.67
N TYR A 276 -7.83 -5.53 23.01
CA TYR A 276 -6.41 -5.83 23.18
C TYR A 276 -5.68 -4.57 23.65
N THR A 277 -4.62 -4.75 24.44
CA THR A 277 -3.71 -3.66 24.80
C THR A 277 -2.46 -3.72 23.93
N ALA A 278 -1.81 -2.59 23.67
CA ALA A 278 -0.55 -2.53 22.93
C ALA A 278 0.59 -3.38 23.54
N ARG A 279 0.48 -3.71 24.83
CA ARG A 279 1.43 -4.56 25.56
C ARG A 279 1.16 -6.06 25.39
N TRP A 280 -0.01 -6.43 24.87
CA TRP A 280 -0.32 -7.83 24.60
C TRP A 280 0.67 -8.43 23.59
N THR A 281 1.04 -9.70 23.78
CA THR A 281 1.95 -10.42 22.88
C THR A 281 1.28 -11.73 22.49
N PRO A 282 1.16 -12.05 21.19
CA PRO A 282 0.52 -13.28 20.76
C PRO A 282 1.33 -14.51 21.16
N GLY A 283 0.61 -15.58 21.51
CA GLY A 283 1.16 -16.92 21.70
C GLY A 283 1.23 -17.71 20.39
N ARG A 284 1.76 -18.94 20.46
CA ARG A 284 1.86 -19.87 19.31
C ARG A 284 0.51 -20.27 18.71
N ASP A 285 -0.54 -20.19 19.51
CA ASP A 285 -1.92 -20.52 19.18
C ASP A 285 -2.71 -19.31 18.64
N ALA A 286 -2.06 -18.15 18.44
CA ALA A 286 -2.72 -16.96 17.95
C ALA A 286 -3.30 -17.15 16.53
N ALA A 287 -4.50 -16.63 16.32
CA ALA A 287 -5.12 -16.61 15.00
C ALA A 287 -4.39 -15.61 14.07
N ASP A 288 -4.50 -15.78 12.76
CA ASP A 288 -3.88 -14.87 11.78
C ASP A 288 -4.33 -13.42 11.95
N GLU A 289 -5.61 -13.24 12.30
CA GLU A 289 -6.24 -11.97 12.61
C GLU A 289 -5.59 -11.30 13.84
N GLU A 290 -5.25 -12.08 14.88
CA GLU A 290 -4.56 -11.59 16.07
C GLU A 290 -3.09 -11.25 15.77
N LEU A 291 -2.43 -12.03 14.90
CA LEU A 291 -1.06 -11.74 14.46
C LEU A 291 -1.01 -10.45 13.64
N LEU A 292 -1.97 -10.23 12.74
CA LEU A 292 -2.07 -8.96 12.01
C LEU A 292 -2.30 -7.79 12.96
N LEU A 293 -3.21 -7.92 13.93
CA LEU A 293 -3.42 -6.88 14.94
C LEU A 293 -2.15 -6.61 15.77
N ALA A 294 -1.45 -7.66 16.21
CA ALA A 294 -0.21 -7.51 16.97
C ALA A 294 0.91 -6.85 16.17
N SER A 295 0.89 -6.94 14.83
CA SER A 295 1.92 -6.36 13.98
C SER A 295 2.04 -4.83 14.09
N VAL A 296 0.98 -4.15 14.55
CA VAL A 296 1.00 -2.71 14.80
C VAL A 296 1.43 -2.37 16.23
N PHE A 297 1.58 -3.35 17.11
CA PHE A 297 1.91 -3.08 18.51
C PHE A 297 3.38 -2.65 18.65
N PRO A 298 3.67 -1.66 19.51
CA PRO A 298 5.02 -1.18 19.74
C PRO A 298 5.96 -2.34 20.08
N GLY A 299 7.13 -2.38 19.43
CA GLY A 299 8.15 -3.39 19.69
C GLY A 299 7.87 -4.79 19.16
N ILE A 300 6.69 -5.07 18.58
CA ILE A 300 6.49 -6.29 17.79
C ILE A 300 7.16 -6.10 16.44
N SER A 301 8.05 -7.02 16.08
CA SER A 301 8.77 -6.96 14.81
C SER A 301 9.03 -8.36 14.27
N HIS A 302 9.04 -8.49 12.95
CA HIS A 302 9.56 -9.67 12.27
C HIS A 302 11.10 -9.71 12.27
N ARG A 303 11.77 -8.61 12.64
CA ARG A 303 13.23 -8.56 12.72
C ARG A 303 13.75 -9.44 13.85
N GLN A 304 14.78 -10.22 13.53
CA GLN A 304 15.62 -10.83 14.56
C GLN A 304 16.41 -9.71 15.25
N ALA A 305 16.37 -9.67 16.58
CA ALA A 305 17.37 -8.97 17.37
C ALA A 305 18.71 -9.73 17.27
N LYS A 306 19.31 -9.82 16.08
CA LYS A 306 20.70 -10.22 15.97
C LYS A 306 21.53 -9.04 16.46
N ALA A 307 22.04 -9.11 17.68
CA ALA A 307 23.14 -8.26 18.09
C ALA A 307 24.25 -8.40 17.02
N PRO A 308 24.76 -7.31 16.43
CA PRO A 308 25.79 -7.43 15.43
C PRO A 308 27.01 -8.10 16.09
N PRO A 309 27.61 -9.13 15.46
CA PRO A 309 28.78 -9.80 16.01
C PRO A 309 30.01 -8.87 16.08
N ASN A 310 29.94 -7.65 15.52
CA ASN A 310 31.06 -6.74 15.43
C ASN A 310 30.63 -5.28 15.70
N PRO A 311 31.11 -4.62 16.77
CA PRO A 311 30.73 -3.25 17.13
C PRO A 311 31.20 -2.18 16.12
N VAL A 312 32.10 -2.53 15.19
CA VAL A 312 32.62 -1.63 14.14
C VAL A 312 31.62 -1.41 13.00
N LEU A 313 30.63 -2.30 12.82
CA LEU A 313 29.59 -2.18 11.78
C LEU A 313 28.36 -1.36 12.21
N ARG A 314 28.36 -0.78 13.43
CA ARG A 314 27.26 0.06 13.95
C ARG A 314 26.91 1.26 13.07
N GLY A 315 27.82 1.71 12.19
CA GLY A 315 27.60 2.85 11.30
C GLY A 315 26.67 2.60 10.10
N ARG A 316 26.24 1.35 9.87
CA ARG A 316 25.31 0.96 8.79
C ARG A 316 24.09 0.20 9.32
N GLU A 317 23.71 0.42 10.57
CA GLU A 317 22.42 -0.11 11.01
C GLU A 317 21.32 0.55 10.17
N PHE A 318 20.55 -0.27 9.45
CA PHE A 318 19.33 0.17 8.81
C PHE A 318 18.57 1.04 9.81
N PRO A 319 18.09 2.23 9.41
CA PRO A 319 17.36 3.07 10.32
C PRO A 319 16.22 2.25 10.91
N GLN A 320 16.27 2.01 12.22
CA GLN A 320 15.16 1.37 12.90
C GLN A 320 14.04 2.41 12.87
N GLY A 321 13.05 2.18 12.02
CA GLY A 321 11.79 2.93 12.08
C GLY A 321 11.27 2.93 13.50
N TYR A 322 10.50 3.95 13.85
CA TYR A 322 9.73 3.96 15.08
C TYR A 322 8.74 2.77 15.12
N GLY A 323 8.41 2.19 13.97
CA GLY A 323 7.53 1.06 13.78
C GLY A 323 6.11 1.48 13.40
N LEU A 324 5.28 0.49 13.03
CA LEU A 324 3.90 0.72 12.63
C LEU A 324 3.05 1.40 13.71
N HIS A 325 3.48 1.34 14.96
CA HIS A 325 2.84 2.05 16.04
C HIS A 325 2.91 3.59 15.91
N ALA A 326 4.05 4.10 15.45
CA ALA A 326 4.21 5.53 15.17
C ALA A 326 3.41 5.94 13.93
N LEU A 327 3.37 5.07 12.91
CA LEU A 327 2.58 5.27 11.71
C LEU A 327 1.10 5.43 12.02
N TYR A 328 0.50 4.50 12.76
CA TYR A 328 -0.94 4.59 13.05
C TYR A 328 -1.27 5.76 13.99
N ARG A 329 -0.41 6.08 14.96
CA ARG A 329 -0.60 7.24 15.83
C ARG A 329 -0.55 8.54 15.04
N CYS A 330 0.39 8.67 14.11
CA CYS A 330 0.48 9.82 13.23
C CYS A 330 -0.76 9.93 12.34
N ALA A 331 -1.13 8.86 11.63
CA ALA A 331 -2.30 8.84 10.76
C ALA A 331 -3.60 9.14 11.53
N ALA A 332 -3.86 8.43 12.63
CA ALA A 332 -5.14 8.48 13.33
C ALA A 332 -5.24 9.62 14.36
N ASP A 333 -4.19 9.88 15.16
CA ASP A 333 -4.25 10.88 16.23
C ASP A 333 -3.92 12.29 15.72
N LEU A 334 -2.88 12.43 14.90
CA LEU A 334 -2.44 13.75 14.42
C LEU A 334 -3.37 14.24 13.30
N PHE A 335 -3.61 13.40 12.29
CA PHE A 335 -4.38 13.80 11.13
C PHE A 335 -5.88 13.48 11.23
N GLY A 336 -6.28 12.57 12.11
CA GLY A 336 -7.66 12.08 12.16
C GLY A 336 -8.02 11.18 10.97
N GLY A 337 -7.00 10.57 10.36
CA GLY A 337 -7.12 9.63 9.24
C GLY A 337 -7.22 8.17 9.68
N SER A 338 -6.82 7.27 8.78
CA SER A 338 -6.81 5.83 9.00
C SER A 338 -5.54 5.16 8.49
N LEU A 339 -5.24 3.99 9.06
CA LEU A 339 -4.24 3.05 8.56
C LEU A 339 -4.94 1.76 8.17
N GLU A 340 -4.75 1.33 6.93
CA GLU A 340 -5.21 0.04 6.41
C GLU A 340 -4.00 -0.85 6.11
N ILE A 341 -4.05 -2.12 6.49
CA ILE A 341 -3.01 -3.11 6.21
C ILE A 341 -3.68 -4.34 5.56
N ARG A 342 -3.15 -4.78 4.43
CA ARG A 342 -3.55 -6.01 3.75
C ARG A 342 -2.33 -6.93 3.58
N THR A 343 -2.46 -8.15 4.04
CA THR A 343 -1.38 -9.16 3.98
C THR A 343 -1.99 -10.55 4.03
N GLY A 344 -1.60 -11.44 3.11
CA GLY A 344 -2.21 -12.76 3.00
C GLY A 344 -3.74 -12.69 2.87
N ASN A 345 -4.48 -13.46 3.66
CA ASN A 345 -5.95 -13.47 3.66
C ASN A 345 -6.56 -12.48 4.65
N GLN A 346 -5.80 -11.51 5.15
CA GLN A 346 -6.26 -10.63 6.22
C GLN A 346 -6.18 -9.17 5.83
N GLN A 347 -7.13 -8.41 6.35
CA GLN A 347 -7.20 -6.96 6.22
C GLN A 347 -7.50 -6.35 7.60
N LEU A 348 -6.73 -5.35 7.96
CA LEU A 348 -6.90 -4.53 9.16
C LEU A 348 -7.16 -3.10 8.73
N ASN A 349 -8.19 -2.46 9.28
CA ASN A 349 -8.38 -1.01 9.20
C ASN A 349 -8.42 -0.44 10.62
N LEU A 350 -7.53 0.50 10.89
CA LEU A 350 -7.38 1.17 12.17
C LEU A 350 -7.79 2.63 12.08
N VAL A 351 -8.70 3.02 12.96
CA VAL A 351 -9.15 4.41 13.15
C VAL A 351 -9.19 4.80 14.63
N SER A 352 -8.98 6.06 14.94
CA SER A 352 -9.17 6.58 16.31
C SER A 352 -10.66 6.65 16.67
N THR A 353 -11.07 6.23 17.87
CA THR A 353 -12.50 6.16 18.24
C THR A 353 -13.17 7.51 18.52
N ARG A 354 -12.39 8.57 18.79
CA ARG A 354 -12.75 10.02 18.83
C ARG A 354 -11.79 10.78 19.74
N ARG A 355 -11.65 12.09 19.44
CA ARG A 355 -10.81 13.14 20.06
C ARG A 355 -10.84 13.15 21.59
N HIS A 356 -10.08 12.29 22.25
CA HIS A 356 -9.92 12.41 23.70
C HIS A 356 -8.90 13.49 24.04
N ARG A 357 -9.36 14.43 24.88
CA ARG A 357 -8.53 15.40 25.62
C ARG A 357 -7.34 14.69 26.26
N HIS A 358 -6.18 15.35 26.23
CA HIS A 358 -4.81 14.95 26.58
C HIS A 358 -4.52 14.06 27.82
N ARG A 359 -5.50 13.48 28.53
CA ARG A 359 -5.29 12.77 29.81
C ARG A 359 -5.81 11.34 29.89
N GLY A 360 -6.27 10.74 28.78
CA GLY A 360 -6.80 9.37 28.76
C GLY A 360 -5.94 8.37 27.98
N VAL A 361 -6.10 7.09 28.31
CA VAL A 361 -5.63 5.96 27.49
C VAL A 361 -6.22 6.10 26.07
N ARG A 362 -5.35 6.06 25.06
CA ARG A 362 -5.79 6.16 23.66
C ARG A 362 -6.53 4.90 23.25
N ARG A 363 -7.60 5.10 22.50
CA ARG A 363 -8.46 4.01 22.03
C ARG A 363 -8.58 4.04 20.52
N TYR A 364 -8.35 2.89 19.91
CA TYR A 364 -8.47 2.66 18.49
C TYR A 364 -9.54 1.61 18.24
N ARG A 365 -10.24 1.77 17.12
CA ARG A 365 -11.11 0.74 16.57
C ARG A 365 -10.32 0.01 15.50
N ALA A 366 -10.13 -1.28 15.70
CA ALA A 366 -9.47 -2.17 14.77
C ALA A 366 -10.54 -3.03 14.09
N HIS A 367 -10.86 -2.72 12.84
CA HIS A 367 -11.68 -3.61 12.02
C HIS A 367 -10.78 -4.66 11.39
N VAL A 368 -10.93 -5.92 11.80
CA VAL A 368 -10.14 -7.04 11.27
C VAL A 368 -11.07 -7.96 10.50
N ALA A 369 -10.75 -8.21 9.23
CA ALA A 369 -11.55 -9.01 8.35
C ALA A 369 -10.70 -10.06 7.64
N ARG A 370 -11.23 -11.28 7.57
CA ARG A 370 -10.72 -12.30 6.67
C ARG A 370 -11.24 -12.04 5.27
N VAL A 371 -10.32 -11.87 4.33
CA VAL A 371 -10.63 -11.74 2.91
C VAL A 371 -10.66 -13.15 2.30
N PRO A 372 -11.79 -13.60 1.76
CA PRO A 372 -11.89 -14.94 1.19
C PRO A 372 -11.00 -15.07 -0.05
N GLY A 373 -10.65 -16.31 -0.39
CA GLY A 373 -9.93 -16.64 -1.63
C GLY A 373 -8.42 -16.81 -1.43
N GLN A 374 -7.66 -16.38 -2.43
CA GLN A 374 -6.20 -16.51 -2.45
C GLN A 374 -5.53 -15.48 -1.54
N PRO A 375 -4.47 -15.88 -0.81
CA PRO A 375 -3.65 -14.95 -0.06
C PRO A 375 -3.13 -13.84 -0.96
N PHE A 376 -3.26 -12.60 -0.49
CA PHE A 376 -2.63 -11.45 -1.11
C PHE A 376 -1.11 -11.63 -1.16
N HIS A 377 -0.53 -11.48 -2.35
CA HIS A 377 0.91 -11.52 -2.56
C HIS A 377 1.55 -10.22 -2.06
N GLY A 378 2.36 -10.34 -1.00
CA GLY A 378 3.03 -9.20 -0.39
C GLY A 378 2.31 -8.57 0.78
N ASN A 379 2.71 -7.34 1.10
CA ASN A 379 2.15 -6.53 2.18
C ASN A 379 1.78 -5.14 1.61
N LEU A 380 0.54 -4.72 1.82
CA LEU A 380 0.04 -3.43 1.37
C LEU A 380 -0.41 -2.60 2.57
N LEU A 381 0.28 -1.50 2.82
CA LEU A 381 -0.07 -0.52 3.84
C LEU A 381 -0.63 0.72 3.16
N THR A 382 -1.78 1.22 3.62
CA THR A 382 -2.43 2.40 3.07
C THR A 382 -2.81 3.37 4.18
N VAL A 383 -2.34 4.59 4.08
CA VAL A 383 -2.70 5.70 4.97
C VAL A 383 -3.65 6.63 4.23
N ARG A 384 -4.79 6.95 4.85
CA ARG A 384 -5.78 7.90 4.33
C ARG A 384 -5.87 9.08 5.27
N ILE A 385 -5.62 10.28 4.76
CA ILE A 385 -5.53 11.51 5.56
C ILE A 385 -6.55 12.53 5.04
N PRO A 386 -7.51 12.98 5.86
CA PRO A 386 -8.46 13.99 5.44
C PRO A 386 -7.78 15.35 5.27
N LEU A 387 -7.99 15.98 4.11
CA LEU A 387 -7.49 17.30 3.77
C LEU A 387 -8.54 18.34 4.13
N ARG A 388 -8.29 19.14 5.17
CA ARG A 388 -9.28 20.10 5.71
C ARG A 388 -9.36 21.39 4.91
N HIS A 389 -8.30 21.75 4.18
CA HIS A 389 -8.16 23.04 3.48
C HIS A 389 -7.57 22.91 2.06
N ALA A 390 -7.75 21.76 1.38
CA ALA A 390 -7.21 21.54 0.03
C ALA A 390 -8.07 22.19 -1.07
N ARG A 391 -8.15 23.52 -1.08
CA ARG A 391 -8.60 24.34 -2.23
C ARG A 391 -7.72 25.57 -2.39
#